data_AF-A0A922SF29-F1
#
_entry.id   AF-A0A922SF29-F1
#
_cell.length_a   1.000
_cell.length_b   1.000
_cell.length_c   1.000
_cell.angle_alpha   90.00
_cell.angle_beta   90.00
_cell.angle_gamma   90.00
#
_symmetry.space_group_name_H-M   'P 1'
#
loop_
_entity.id
_entity.type
_entity.pdbx_description
1 polymer ?
#
loop_
_entity_poly.entity_id
_entity_poly.type
_entity_poly.pdbx_seq_one_letter_code
_entity_poly.pdbx_strand_id
1 'polypeptide(L)'
;MTVAQKNSWNCQTCKCKIPKTGNINTPIRAPIESQPTDSEENNVTLRKLPTNSNLDISSFQDLSVLGDTQYLEDKETPLSTTKGVLTLENLSEMIILRLRENNQSIIAEIQNTIQIEINKAIAKMREDIDRKTDSLFKENEQRLEDIEIINKKIEKLNIENEKLRNEIKGLNNQKRQNT
;
A
#
# COMPACT_ATOMS: atom_id res chain seq x y z
N MET A 1 28.81 2.46 4.72
CA MET A 1 28.24 3.83 4.75
C MET A 1 27.70 4.12 6.13
N THR A 2 28.22 5.16 6.78
CA THR A 2 27.72 5.62 8.09
C THR A 2 26.35 6.28 7.94
N VAL A 3 25.56 6.34 9.02
CA VAL A 3 24.22 6.95 9.03
C VAL A 3 24.27 8.40 8.52
N ALA A 4 25.35 9.12 8.82
CA ALA A 4 25.59 10.48 8.33
C ALA A 4 25.70 10.56 6.79
N GLN A 5 26.25 9.53 6.12
CA GLN A 5 26.41 9.50 4.66
C GLN A 5 25.11 9.13 3.92
N LYS A 6 24.15 8.48 4.59
CA LYS A 6 22.84 8.17 3.99
C LYS A 6 21.93 9.40 3.93
N ASN A 7 22.08 10.31 4.88
CA ASN A 7 21.28 11.55 4.95
C ASN A 7 21.74 12.62 3.95
N SER A 8 22.92 12.48 3.35
CA SER A 8 23.50 13.44 2.40
C SER A 8 23.29 13.07 0.93
N TRP A 9 22.70 11.91 0.64
CA TRP A 9 22.46 11.50 -0.75
C TRP A 9 21.16 12.10 -1.29
N ASN A 10 21.30 13.05 -2.20
CA ASN A 10 20.20 13.69 -2.91
C ASN A 10 20.16 13.23 -4.38
N CYS A 11 19.01 12.74 -4.83
CA CYS A 11 18.77 12.40 -6.22
C CYS A 11 18.84 13.68 -7.09
N GLN A 12 19.75 13.70 -8.07
CA GLN A 12 19.96 14.88 -8.91
C GLN A 12 18.74 15.27 -9.77
N THR A 13 17.83 14.34 -10.03
CA THR A 13 16.62 14.53 -10.85
C THR A 13 15.39 14.96 -10.03
N CYS A 14 15.34 14.63 -8.74
CA CYS A 14 14.16 14.78 -7.89
C CYS A 14 14.53 15.43 -6.55
N LYS A 15 14.87 16.72 -6.57
CA LYS A 15 15.40 17.48 -5.41
C LYS A 15 14.43 17.64 -4.22
N CYS A 16 13.18 17.22 -4.36
CA CYS A 16 12.10 17.47 -3.38
C CYS A 16 11.54 16.21 -2.70
N LYS A 17 12.12 15.02 -2.91
CA LYS A 17 11.69 13.80 -2.21
C LYS A 17 12.76 13.31 -1.23
N ILE A 18 12.43 13.41 0.06
CA ILE A 18 13.21 12.80 1.16
C ILE A 18 13.17 11.28 0.96
N PRO A 19 14.30 10.56 1.06
CA PRO A 19 14.32 9.10 0.98
C PRO A 19 13.43 8.50 2.07
N LYS A 20 12.56 7.55 1.71
CA LYS A 20 11.75 6.84 2.70
C LYS A 20 12.68 6.12 3.68
N THR A 21 12.56 6.43 4.96
CA THR A 21 13.30 5.74 6.03
C THR A 21 12.79 4.31 6.15
N GLY A 22 13.57 3.35 5.64
CA GLY A 22 13.62 1.94 6.03
C GLY A 22 12.28 1.17 6.16
N ASN A 23 12.05 0.21 5.26
CA ASN A 23 11.02 -0.81 5.47
C ASN A 23 11.51 -1.81 6.53
N ILE A 24 11.01 -1.65 7.76
CA ILE A 24 11.38 -2.41 8.97
C ILE A 24 11.11 -3.93 8.85
N ASN A 25 10.29 -4.34 7.87
CA ASN A 25 9.92 -5.74 7.65
C ASN A 25 10.72 -6.43 6.53
N THR A 26 11.81 -5.82 6.05
CA THR A 26 12.66 -6.45 5.03
C THR A 26 13.74 -7.26 5.74
N PRO A 27 13.79 -8.59 5.61
CA PRO A 27 14.82 -9.40 6.26
C PRO A 27 16.19 -9.00 5.69
N ILE A 28 17.07 -8.52 6.57
CA ILE A 28 18.45 -8.14 6.23
C ILE A 28 19.21 -9.45 5.99
N ARG A 29 19.63 -9.73 4.74
CA ARG A 29 20.62 -10.77 4.51
C ARG A 29 21.93 -10.36 5.19
N ALA A 30 22.47 -11.25 6.01
CA ALA A 30 23.76 -11.05 6.65
C ALA A 30 24.85 -10.78 5.59
N PRO A 31 25.77 -9.83 5.82
CA PRO A 31 26.90 -9.62 4.92
C PRO A 31 27.78 -10.88 4.97
N ILE A 32 28.05 -11.46 3.80
CA ILE A 32 29.12 -12.45 3.66
C ILE A 32 30.43 -11.67 3.79
N GLU A 33 31.21 -11.97 4.83
CA GLU A 33 32.59 -11.50 4.94
C GLU A 33 33.43 -12.19 3.86
N SER A 34 33.58 -11.53 2.73
CA SER A 34 34.78 -11.67 1.90
C SER A 34 34.92 -10.46 0.99
N GLN A 35 36.06 -9.78 1.10
CA GLN A 35 36.49 -8.77 0.14
C GLN A 35 36.49 -9.37 -1.27
N PRO A 36 35.97 -8.69 -2.30
CA PRO A 36 36.37 -8.96 -3.66
C PRO A 36 37.59 -8.10 -3.96
N THR A 37 38.73 -8.75 -4.25
CA THR A 37 39.73 -8.15 -5.13
C THR A 37 39.11 -8.05 -6.53
N ASP A 38 39.03 -6.84 -7.04
CA ASP A 38 38.56 -6.54 -8.40
C ASP A 38 39.45 -7.27 -9.43
N SER A 39 38.87 -8.25 -10.10
CA SER A 39 39.34 -8.80 -11.38
C SER A 39 38.12 -8.99 -12.27
N GLU A 40 38.16 -8.39 -13.46
CA GLU A 40 37.10 -8.42 -14.48
C GLU A 40 36.90 -9.81 -15.11
N GLU A 41 37.61 -10.85 -14.67
CA GLU A 41 37.54 -12.21 -15.24
C GLU A 41 36.41 -13.07 -14.65
N ASN A 42 35.70 -12.60 -13.62
CA ASN A 42 34.70 -13.40 -12.88
C ASN A 42 33.23 -13.20 -13.29
N ASN A 43 32.94 -12.54 -14.42
CA ASN A 43 31.57 -12.40 -14.96
C ASN A 43 31.08 -13.65 -15.72
N VAL A 44 31.34 -14.84 -15.20
CA VAL A 44 30.76 -16.09 -15.71
C VAL A 44 29.87 -16.69 -14.62
N THR A 45 28.55 -16.63 -14.79
CA THR A 45 27.61 -17.38 -13.96
C THR A 45 27.76 -18.88 -14.22
N LEU A 46 28.64 -19.55 -13.47
CA LEU A 46 28.69 -21.01 -13.40
C LEU A 46 27.44 -21.51 -12.67
N ARG A 47 26.53 -22.20 -13.38
CA ARG A 47 25.45 -22.96 -12.75
C ARG A 47 26.08 -24.12 -11.96
N LYS A 48 25.92 -24.12 -10.63
CA LYS A 48 26.27 -25.27 -9.80
C LYS A 48 25.46 -26.49 -10.26
N LEU A 49 26.16 -27.56 -10.68
CA LEU A 49 25.58 -28.90 -10.72
C LEU A 49 25.23 -29.34 -9.29
N PRO A 50 24.08 -29.99 -9.06
CA PRO A 50 23.86 -30.72 -7.83
C PRO A 50 24.73 -31.98 -7.79
N THR A 51 25.57 -32.08 -6.77
CA THR A 51 26.42 -33.23 -6.49
C THR A 51 25.57 -34.38 -5.93
N ASN A 52 25.44 -35.44 -6.73
CA ASN A 52 25.19 -36.85 -6.42
C ASN A 52 24.43 -37.23 -5.13
N SER A 53 23.21 -37.75 -5.31
CA SER A 53 22.75 -38.93 -4.57
C SER A 53 22.28 -39.98 -5.58
N ASN A 54 22.93 -41.14 -5.54
CA ASN A 54 22.79 -42.30 -6.42
C ASN A 54 21.34 -42.68 -6.73
N LEU A 55 21.00 -42.79 -8.02
CA LEU A 55 20.18 -43.88 -8.53
C LEU A 55 20.60 -44.14 -10.00
N ASP A 56 21.23 -45.29 -10.22
CA ASP A 56 21.57 -45.85 -11.53
C ASP A 56 20.32 -46.02 -12.40
N ILE A 57 20.24 -45.28 -13.51
CA ILE A 57 19.78 -45.83 -14.81
C ILE A 57 20.68 -45.25 -15.90
N SER A 58 21.51 -46.14 -16.43
CA SER A 58 22.50 -45.93 -17.47
C SER A 58 21.90 -45.59 -18.85
N SER A 59 22.69 -44.84 -19.63
CA SER A 59 22.61 -44.56 -21.08
C SER A 59 21.69 -43.43 -21.57
N PHE A 60 22.08 -42.19 -21.25
CA PHE A 60 21.88 -41.09 -22.20
C PHE A 60 22.98 -41.19 -23.26
N GLN A 61 22.62 -41.74 -24.42
CA GLN A 61 23.43 -41.61 -25.62
C GLN A 61 23.13 -40.24 -26.23
N ASP A 62 24.12 -39.38 -26.05
CA ASP A 62 24.38 -38.12 -26.74
C ASP A 62 23.81 -38.10 -28.16
N LEU A 63 22.90 -37.17 -28.44
CA LEU A 63 22.53 -36.76 -29.80
C LEU A 63 21.94 -35.35 -29.74
N SER A 64 22.85 -34.38 -29.80
CA SER A 64 22.61 -33.06 -30.37
C SER A 64 22.01 -33.22 -31.77
N VAL A 65 20.68 -33.18 -31.88
CA VAL A 65 19.95 -33.13 -33.16
C VAL A 65 19.19 -31.81 -33.24
N LEU A 66 19.95 -30.75 -33.46
CA LEU A 66 19.47 -29.46 -33.94
C LEU A 66 20.43 -29.03 -35.04
N GLY A 67 20.10 -29.40 -36.28
CA GLY A 67 20.87 -29.01 -37.47
C GLY A 67 20.86 -30.07 -38.56
N ASP A 68 19.71 -30.28 -39.21
CA ASP A 68 19.57 -30.44 -40.66
C ASP A 68 18.20 -31.03 -40.98
N THR A 69 17.34 -30.24 -41.64
CA THR A 69 16.17 -30.77 -42.32
C THR A 69 16.64 -31.46 -43.60
N GLN A 70 17.06 -32.72 -43.53
CA GLN A 70 17.16 -33.56 -44.72
C GLN A 70 15.78 -34.14 -45.03
N TYR A 71 15.21 -33.66 -46.14
CA TYR A 71 14.05 -34.26 -46.77
C TYR A 71 14.49 -35.62 -47.34
N LEU A 72 13.98 -36.71 -46.77
CA LEU A 72 14.11 -38.06 -47.35
C LEU A 72 12.74 -38.45 -47.91
N GLU A 73 12.59 -38.29 -49.23
CA GLU A 73 11.63 -39.06 -50.01
C GLU A 73 12.10 -40.52 -50.04
N ASP A 74 11.36 -41.43 -49.40
CA ASP A 74 10.74 -42.57 -50.10
C ASP A 74 9.95 -43.50 -49.16
N LYS A 75 8.68 -43.69 -49.53
CA LYS A 75 7.86 -44.91 -49.54
C LYS A 75 7.37 -45.57 -48.22
N GLU A 76 6.03 -45.48 -48.11
CA GLU A 76 5.08 -46.53 -47.72
C GLU A 76 5.09 -47.08 -46.28
N THR A 77 4.26 -46.47 -45.41
CA THR A 77 3.03 -47.07 -44.85
C THR A 77 2.48 -46.20 -43.69
N PRO A 78 1.21 -45.76 -43.70
CA PRO A 78 0.63 -45.11 -42.53
C PRO A 78 0.16 -46.19 -41.57
N LEU A 79 1.04 -46.64 -40.67
CA LEU A 79 0.60 -47.39 -39.51
C LEU A 79 -0.13 -46.40 -38.58
N SER A 80 -1.45 -46.35 -38.77
CA SER A 80 -2.42 -45.59 -37.97
C SER A 80 -2.28 -45.95 -36.49
N THR A 81 -1.35 -45.28 -35.82
CA THR A 81 -1.22 -45.30 -34.37
C THR A 81 -1.98 -44.09 -33.86
N THR A 82 -3.23 -44.31 -33.48
CA THR A 82 -4.05 -43.39 -32.67
C THR A 82 -3.43 -43.22 -31.28
N LYS A 83 -2.27 -42.57 -31.22
CA LYS A 83 -1.80 -41.82 -30.07
C LYS A 83 -2.01 -40.37 -30.46
N GLY A 84 -2.91 -39.67 -29.76
CA GLY A 84 -3.27 -38.28 -30.07
C GLY A 84 -2.03 -37.45 -30.32
N VAL A 85 -1.77 -37.14 -31.59
CA VAL A 85 -0.62 -36.35 -32.00
C VAL A 85 -0.95 -34.92 -31.56
N LEU A 86 -0.38 -34.51 -30.43
CA LEU A 86 -0.25 -33.09 -30.10
C LEU A 86 0.56 -32.46 -31.23
N THR A 87 -0.12 -31.88 -32.21
CA THR A 87 0.51 -31.06 -33.23
C THR A 87 1.01 -29.78 -32.57
N LEU A 88 2.02 -29.15 -33.17
CA LEU A 88 2.50 -27.83 -32.75
C LEU A 88 1.35 -26.80 -32.69
N GLU A 89 0.37 -26.95 -33.58
CA GLU A 89 -0.85 -26.14 -33.63
C GLU A 89 -1.72 -26.34 -32.39
N ASN A 90 -1.98 -27.60 -31.98
CA ASN A 90 -2.73 -27.89 -30.75
C ASN A 90 -2.04 -27.32 -29.49
N LEU A 91 -0.71 -27.35 -29.44
CA LEU A 91 0.06 -26.74 -28.36
C LEU A 91 -0.06 -25.22 -28.37
N SER A 92 0.00 -24.60 -29.56
CA SER A 92 -0.16 -23.15 -29.72
C SER A 92 -1.54 -22.67 -29.27
N GLU A 93 -2.60 -23.36 -29.68
CA GLU A 93 -3.97 -23.07 -29.23
C GLU A 93 -4.13 -23.21 -27.72
N MET A 94 -3.55 -24.27 -27.13
CA MET A 94 -3.57 -24.48 -25.68
C MET A 94 -2.84 -23.35 -24.94
N ILE A 95 -1.68 -22.91 -25.44
CA ILE A 95 -0.94 -21.78 -24.85
C ILE A 95 -1.77 -20.50 -24.91
N ILE A 96 -2.37 -20.19 -26.07
CA ILE A 96 -3.20 -18.99 -26.24
C ILE A 96 -4.40 -19.02 -25.29
N LEU A 97 -5.05 -20.17 -25.14
CA LEU A 97 -6.19 -20.33 -24.23
C LEU A 97 -5.78 -20.11 -22.77
N ARG A 98 -4.67 -20.72 -22.33
CA ARG A 98 -4.14 -20.51 -20.97
C ARG A 98 -3.71 -19.07 -20.72
N LEU A 99 -3.12 -18.41 -21.70
CA LEU A 99 -2.78 -16.99 -21.59
C LEU A 99 -4.03 -16.12 -21.45
N ARG A 100 -5.10 -16.43 -22.20
CA ARG A 100 -6.39 -15.73 -22.08
C ARG A 100 -7.02 -15.94 -20.70
N GLU A 101 -7.05 -17.17 -20.21
CA GLU A 101 -7.55 -17.51 -18.87
C GLU A 101 -6.77 -16.78 -17.77
N ASN A 102 -5.43 -16.79 -17.87
CA ASN A 102 -4.56 -16.09 -16.92
C ASN A 102 -4.82 -14.59 -16.93
N ASN A 103 -4.90 -13.96 -18.11
CA ASN A 103 -5.18 -12.54 -18.21
C ASN A 103 -6.54 -12.18 -17.60
N GLN A 104 -7.57 -13.00 -17.85
CA GLN A 104 -8.90 -12.79 -17.27
C GLN A 104 -8.89 -12.93 -15.74
N SER A 105 -8.17 -13.94 -15.21
CA SER A 105 -8.01 -14.14 -13.76
C SER A 105 -7.29 -12.96 -13.10
N ILE A 106 -6.18 -12.51 -13.69
CA ILE A 106 -5.39 -11.38 -13.18
C ILE A 106 -6.24 -10.10 -13.16
N ILE A 107 -6.98 -9.83 -14.24
CA ILE A 107 -7.86 -8.66 -14.31
C ILE A 107 -8.94 -8.73 -13.23
N ALA A 108 -9.57 -9.89 -13.03
CA ALA A 108 -10.61 -10.06 -12.01
C ALA A 108 -10.05 -9.86 -10.59
N GLU A 109 -8.85 -10.37 -10.30
CA GLU A 109 -8.20 -10.20 -9.00
C GLU A 109 -7.82 -8.73 -8.74
N ILE A 110 -7.31 -8.03 -9.75
CA ILE A 110 -7.00 -6.59 -9.66
C ILE A 110 -8.28 -5.80 -9.40
N GLN A 111 -9.35 -6.07 -10.14
CA GLN A 111 -10.64 -5.39 -9.97
C GLN A 111 -11.21 -5.63 -8.56
N ASN A 112 -11.16 -6.86 -8.07
CA ASN A 112 -11.61 -7.20 -6.73
C ASN A 112 -10.79 -6.47 -5.66
N THR A 113 -9.46 -6.48 -5.79
CA THR A 113 -8.55 -5.78 -4.86
C THR A 113 -8.84 -4.29 -4.81
N ILE A 114 -9.02 -3.65 -5.98
CA ILE A 114 -9.38 -2.24 -6.07
C ILE A 114 -10.73 -1.99 -5.38
N GLN A 115 -11.73 -2.84 -5.63
CA GLN A 115 -13.06 -2.69 -5.03
C GLN A 115 -13.02 -2.81 -3.51
N ILE A 116 -12.25 -3.76 -2.97
CA ILE A 116 -12.06 -3.94 -1.53
C ILE A 116 -11.42 -2.71 -0.90
N GLU A 117 -10.34 -2.20 -1.49
CA GLU A 117 -9.64 -1.01 -0.97
C GLU A 117 -10.51 0.25 -1.06
N ILE A 118 -11.30 0.42 -2.13
CA ILE A 118 -12.29 1.49 -2.23
C ILE A 118 -13.33 1.37 -1.11
N ASN A 119 -13.91 0.19 -0.92
CA ASN A 119 -14.91 -0.03 0.12
C ASN A 119 -14.35 0.22 1.53
N LYS A 120 -13.10 -0.19 1.78
CA LYS A 120 -12.39 0.07 3.03
C LYS A 120 -12.14 1.56 3.25
N ALA A 121 -11.74 2.30 2.22
CA ALA A 121 -11.58 3.75 2.28
C ALA A 121 -12.92 4.44 2.57
N ILE A 122 -14.01 4.02 1.90
CA ILE A 122 -15.36 4.54 2.14
C ILE A 122 -15.80 4.28 3.59
N ALA A 123 -15.62 3.06 4.09
CA ALA A 123 -15.99 2.72 5.46
C ALA A 123 -15.24 3.59 6.48
N LYS A 124 -13.94 3.77 6.28
CA LYS A 124 -13.13 4.65 7.15
C LYS A 124 -13.59 6.11 7.10
N MET A 125 -13.87 6.64 5.91
CA MET A 125 -14.37 8.01 5.76
C MET A 125 -15.71 8.22 6.46
N ARG A 126 -16.62 7.23 6.39
CA ARG A 126 -17.90 7.28 7.11
C ARG A 126 -17.68 7.31 8.61
N GLU A 127 -16.84 6.43 9.12
CA GLU A 127 -16.52 6.39 10.56
C GLU A 127 -15.89 7.71 11.04
N ASP A 128 -14.97 8.30 10.27
CA ASP A 128 -14.36 9.59 10.61
C ASP A 128 -15.39 10.73 10.61
N ILE A 129 -16.36 10.72 9.68
CA ILE A 129 -17.46 11.68 9.63
C ILE A 129 -18.38 11.52 10.85
N ASP A 130 -18.77 10.30 11.19
CA ASP A 130 -19.67 10.02 12.31
C ASP A 130 -19.03 10.47 13.62
N ARG A 131 -17.77 10.08 13.86
CA ARG A 131 -17.00 10.52 15.04
C ARG A 131 -16.91 12.04 15.14
N LYS A 132 -16.66 12.73 14.03
CA LYS A 132 -16.57 14.20 14.02
C LYS A 132 -17.92 14.85 14.26
N THR A 133 -18.98 14.27 13.71
CA THR A 133 -20.36 14.75 13.90
C THR A 133 -20.77 14.63 15.37
N ASP A 134 -20.50 13.48 16.00
CA ASP A 134 -20.79 13.26 17.43
C ASP A 134 -20.00 14.21 18.33
N SER A 135 -18.72 14.45 18.00
CA SER A 135 -17.89 15.41 18.74
C SER A 135 -18.44 16.83 18.64
N LEU A 136 -18.84 17.27 17.44
CA LEU A 136 -19.42 18.59 17.23
C LEU A 136 -20.79 18.73 17.89
N PHE A 137 -21.58 17.66 17.90
CA PHE A 137 -22.86 17.64 18.58
C PHE A 137 -22.70 17.88 20.09
N LYS A 138 -21.78 17.15 20.74
CA LYS A 138 -21.47 17.34 22.16
C LYS A 138 -20.92 18.73 22.46
N GLU A 139 -20.05 19.26 21.60
CA GLU A 139 -19.52 20.61 21.77
C GLU A 139 -20.63 21.67 21.68
N ASN A 140 -21.59 21.49 20.76
CA ASN A 140 -22.74 22.39 20.66
C ASN A 140 -23.67 22.30 21.88
N GLU A 141 -23.90 21.10 22.42
CA GLU A 141 -24.68 20.92 23.63
C GLU A 141 -24.03 21.64 24.82
N GLN A 142 -22.72 21.48 25.01
CA GLN A 142 -21.97 22.21 26.03
C GLN A 142 -22.07 23.73 25.86
N ARG A 143 -21.94 24.22 24.61
CA ARG A 143 -22.07 25.65 24.32
C ARG A 143 -23.46 26.19 24.65
N LEU A 144 -24.52 25.41 24.44
CA LEU A 144 -25.88 25.80 24.81
C LEU A 144 -26.03 25.93 26.33
N GLU A 145 -25.48 24.99 27.09
CA GLU A 145 -25.46 25.05 28.56
C GLU A 145 -24.67 26.28 29.06
N ASP A 146 -23.49 26.53 28.48
CA ASP A 146 -22.67 27.68 28.82
C ASP A 146 -23.39 29.00 28.55
N ILE A 147 -24.10 29.11 27.41
CA ILE A 147 -24.94 30.26 27.08
C ILE A 147 -26.04 30.45 28.12
N GLU A 148 -26.70 29.38 28.57
CA GLU A 148 -27.74 29.46 29.59
C GLU A 148 -27.17 29.98 30.93
N ILE A 149 -26.00 29.49 31.34
CA ILE A 149 -25.31 29.93 32.55
C ILE A 149 -24.95 31.42 32.45
N ILE A 150 -24.41 31.85 31.31
CA ILE A 150 -24.05 33.25 31.05
C ILE A 150 -25.30 34.14 31.12
N ASN A 151 -26.40 33.73 30.49
CA ASN A 151 -27.66 34.48 30.51
C ASN A 151 -28.20 34.66 31.93
N LYS A 152 -28.21 33.60 32.75
CA LYS A 152 -28.59 33.69 34.17
C LYS A 152 -27.69 34.64 34.95
N LYS A 153 -26.40 34.70 34.63
CA LYS A 153 -25.45 35.62 35.27
C LYS A 153 -25.68 37.06 34.85
N ILE A 154 -25.97 37.31 33.57
CA ILE A 154 -26.34 38.64 33.05
C ILE A 154 -27.59 39.15 33.75
N GLU A 155 -28.62 38.31 33.90
CA GLU A 155 -29.86 38.68 34.57
C GLU A 155 -29.63 39.08 36.03
N LYS A 156 -28.84 38.30 36.78
CA LYS A 156 -28.45 38.64 38.15
C LYS A 156 -27.72 39.99 38.24
N LEU A 157 -26.77 40.23 37.35
CA LEU A 157 -26.01 41.49 37.30
C LEU A 157 -26.89 42.68 36.90
N ASN A 158 -27.89 42.47 36.06
CA ASN A 158 -28.85 43.52 35.70
C ASN A 158 -29.71 43.91 36.91
N ILE A 159 -30.21 42.94 37.67
CA ILE A 159 -30.97 43.17 38.90
C ILE A 159 -30.12 43.93 39.93
N GLU A 160 -28.85 43.53 40.12
CA GLU A 160 -27.94 44.20 41.05
C GLU A 160 -27.61 45.63 40.61
N ASN A 161 -27.34 45.85 39.32
CA ASN A 161 -27.14 47.19 38.76
C ASN A 161 -28.37 48.08 38.95
N GLU A 162 -29.57 47.55 38.77
CA GLU A 162 -30.80 48.31 38.97
C GLU A 162 -30.98 48.71 40.44
N LYS A 163 -30.72 47.79 41.38
CA LYS A 163 -30.72 48.09 42.81
C LYS A 163 -29.74 49.20 43.17
N LEU A 164 -28.48 49.09 42.72
CA LEU A 164 -27.45 50.10 42.96
C LEU A 164 -27.83 51.46 42.35
N ARG A 165 -28.39 51.48 41.14
CA ARG A 165 -28.89 52.73 40.51
C ARG A 165 -29.99 53.38 41.34
N ASN A 166 -30.91 52.60 41.90
CA ASN A 166 -31.98 53.10 42.75
C ASN A 166 -31.44 53.62 44.08
N GLU A 167 -30.47 52.95 44.68
CA GLU A 167 -29.80 53.38 45.91
C GLU A 167 -29.05 54.71 45.71
N ILE A 168 -28.27 54.85 44.62
CA ILE A 168 -27.59 56.10 44.25
C ILE A 168 -28.59 57.25 44.06
N LYS A 169 -29.72 57.01 43.39
CA LYS A 169 -30.79 58.01 43.24
C LYS A 169 -31.36 58.43 44.61
N GLY A 170 -31.61 57.47 45.50
CA GLY A 170 -32.09 57.73 46.85
C GLY A 170 -31.14 58.62 47.67
N LEU A 171 -29.84 58.27 47.68
CA LEU A 171 -28.81 59.04 48.37
C LEU A 171 -28.65 60.46 47.81
N ASN A 172 -28.69 60.61 46.48
CA ASN A 172 -28.62 61.93 45.84
C ASN A 172 -29.83 62.82 46.20
N ASN A 173 -31.03 62.23 46.31
CA ASN A 173 -32.22 62.96 46.70
C ASN A 173 -32.18 63.42 48.17
N GLN A 174 -31.71 62.56 49.09
CA GLN A 174 -31.49 62.94 50.49
C GLN A 174 -30.47 64.07 50.63
N LYS A 175 -29.36 64.01 49.87
CA LYS A 175 -28.34 65.06 49.89
C LYS A 175 -28.92 66.42 49.49
N ARG A 176 -29.81 66.46 48.50
CA ARG A 176 -30.48 67.69 48.04
C ARG A 176 -31.53 68.25 49.01
N GLN A 177 -32.10 67.43 49.89
CA GLN A 177 -33.05 67.90 50.91
C GLN A 177 -32.35 68.45 52.16
N ASN A 178 -31.09 68.09 52.38
CA ASN A 178 -30.27 68.52 53.52
C ASN A 178 -29.36 69.72 53.18
N THR A 179 -29.53 70.35 52.02
CA THR A 179 -28.84 71.59 51.59
C THR A 179 -29.87 72.67 51.32
#